data_AF-A0A3D0SB10-F1
#
_entry.id   AF-A0A3D0SB10-F1
#
_cell.length_a   1.000
_cell.length_b   1.000
_cell.length_c   1.000
_cell.angle_alpha   90.00
_cell.angle_beta   90.00
_cell.angle_gamma   90.00
#
_symmetry.space_group_name_H-M   'P 1'
#
loop_
_entity.id
_entity.type
_entity.pdbx_description
1 polymer ?
#
loop_
_entity_poly.entity_id
_entity_poly.type
_entity_poly.pdbx_seq_one_letter_code
_entity_poly.pdbx_strand_id
1 'polypeptide(L)'
;MPARRDAPLVVTALAYTLCHHLGSLPDGLGDAGRGTRIADWLDLVVPFVVLLPALGTLLEARVGRATYLWFAVGSWLYATGHGIHLAANSIGNVAPGETAHLWDEQVGHWTWYAGVAVVAATLASTLVDRPVPTNPLAWVLALAVGATWGTNATGGEFTWPGLALAVVAIWWGVRHRRDRGVLLVAVGAAGVVGVVASAVVR
;
A
#
# COMPACT_ATOMS: atom_id res chain seq x y z
N MET A 1 -13.81 -0.38 28.64
CA MET A 1 -12.60 -0.66 27.85
C MET A 1 -12.01 0.67 27.41
N PRO A 2 -10.69 0.92 27.53
CA PRO A 2 -10.11 2.15 27.01
C PRO A 2 -10.40 2.26 25.51
N ALA A 3 -10.77 3.46 25.05
CA ALA A 3 -11.00 3.73 23.64
C ALA A 3 -9.72 3.40 22.86
N ARG A 4 -9.80 2.42 21.94
CA ARG A 4 -8.69 2.09 21.04
C ARG A 4 -8.42 3.31 20.16
N ARG A 5 -7.15 3.65 19.94
CA ARG A 5 -6.77 4.87 19.24
C ARG A 5 -6.71 4.56 17.75
N ASP A 6 -7.32 5.43 16.94
CA ASP A 6 -7.19 5.35 15.48
C ASP A 6 -5.82 5.85 15.00
N ALA A 7 -4.96 6.36 15.90
CA ALA A 7 -3.67 6.95 15.58
C ALA A 7 -2.73 6.01 14.78
N PRO A 8 -2.53 4.73 15.14
CA PRO A 8 -1.67 3.85 14.35
C PRO A 8 -2.22 3.60 12.93
N LEU A 9 -3.53 3.50 12.77
CA LEU A 9 -4.16 3.36 11.46
C LEU A 9 -3.98 4.63 10.61
N VAL A 10 -4.15 5.81 11.22
CA VAL A 10 -3.91 7.11 10.58
C VAL A 10 -2.46 7.23 10.12
N VAL A 11 -1.50 6.88 10.98
CA VAL A 11 -0.07 6.90 10.63
C VAL A 11 0.22 5.91 9.50
N THR A 12 -0.39 4.73 9.50
CA THR A 12 -0.27 3.75 8.40
C THR A 12 -0.76 4.33 7.08
N ALA A 13 -1.95 4.96 7.08
CA ALA A 13 -2.54 5.54 5.87
C ALA A 13 -1.69 6.70 5.33
N LEU A 14 -1.20 7.57 6.21
CA LEU A 14 -0.29 8.66 5.85
C LEU A 14 1.03 8.13 5.29
N ALA A 15 1.67 7.19 6.00
CA ALA A 15 2.91 6.56 5.56
C ALA A 15 2.75 5.92 4.18
N TYR A 16 1.71 5.11 3.98
CA TYR A 16 1.44 4.48 2.69
C TYR A 16 1.24 5.52 1.59
N THR A 17 0.39 6.53 1.84
CA THR A 17 0.10 7.56 0.84
C THR A 17 1.35 8.35 0.47
N LEU A 18 2.15 8.79 1.45
CA LEU A 18 3.29 9.68 1.20
C LEU A 18 4.50 8.93 0.63
N CYS A 19 4.83 7.77 1.22
CA CYS A 19 6.04 7.03 0.83
C CYS A 19 5.96 6.49 -0.60
N HIS A 20 4.78 6.07 -1.05
CA HIS A 20 4.58 5.56 -2.41
C HIS A 20 4.59 6.62 -3.51
N HIS A 21 4.74 7.90 -3.15
CA HIS A 21 5.00 8.96 -4.13
C HIS A 21 6.46 9.46 -4.07
N LEU A 22 7.32 8.91 -3.20
CA LEU A 22 8.72 9.34 -3.11
C LEU A 22 9.50 9.09 -4.41
N GLY A 23 9.25 7.95 -5.08
CA GLY A 23 9.85 7.64 -6.38
C GLY A 23 9.41 8.56 -7.53
N SER A 24 8.31 9.30 -7.35
CA SER A 24 7.83 10.29 -8.34
C SER A 24 8.49 11.66 -8.20
N LEU A 25 9.36 11.85 -7.19
CA LEU A 25 10.08 13.09 -7.00
C LEU A 25 11.18 13.24 -8.08
N PRO A 26 11.33 14.44 -8.68
CA PRO A 26 12.38 14.70 -9.66
C PRO A 26 13.78 14.32 -9.12
N ASP A 27 14.57 13.65 -9.96
CA ASP A 27 15.93 13.19 -9.69
C ASP A 27 16.11 12.21 -8.51
N GLY A 28 15.04 11.60 -7.99
CA GLY A 28 15.15 10.59 -6.92
C GLY A 28 15.81 11.13 -5.66
N LEU A 29 15.61 12.43 -5.38
CA LEU A 29 16.27 13.22 -4.34
C LEU A 29 17.80 13.38 -4.50
N GLY A 30 18.38 12.90 -5.59
CA GLY A 30 19.81 13.01 -5.91
C GLY A 30 20.59 11.70 -5.72
N ASP A 31 21.88 11.77 -6.05
CA ASP A 31 22.84 10.68 -5.97
C ASP A 31 23.21 10.36 -4.50
N ALA A 32 23.22 9.07 -4.13
CA ALA A 32 23.62 8.58 -2.80
C ALA A 32 25.02 7.93 -2.78
N GLY A 33 25.74 7.99 -3.90
CA GLY A 33 27.02 7.37 -4.15
C GLY A 33 26.90 5.95 -4.70
N ARG A 34 27.99 5.48 -5.32
CA ARG A 34 28.17 4.09 -5.78
C ARG A 34 27.11 3.60 -6.79
N GLY A 35 26.54 4.51 -7.58
CA GLY A 35 25.51 4.18 -8.57
C GLY A 35 24.12 3.97 -7.98
N THR A 36 23.87 4.42 -6.74
CA THR A 36 22.55 4.38 -6.09
C THR A 36 22.00 5.79 -5.88
N ARG A 37 20.68 5.94 -5.76
CA ARG A 37 20.01 7.22 -5.48
C ARG A 37 19.50 7.28 -4.04
N ILE A 38 19.25 8.48 -3.52
CA ILE A 38 18.70 8.64 -2.16
C ILE A 38 17.32 7.96 -2.05
N ALA A 39 16.49 8.04 -3.09
CA ALA A 39 15.22 7.33 -3.17
C ALA A 39 15.37 5.81 -2.92
N ASP A 40 16.37 5.17 -3.52
CA ASP A 40 16.68 3.74 -3.32
C ASP A 40 16.84 3.43 -1.81
N TRP A 41 17.56 4.27 -1.08
CA TRP A 41 17.76 4.08 0.36
C TRP A 41 16.51 4.36 1.19
N LEU A 42 15.67 5.29 0.77
CA LEU A 42 14.39 5.55 1.44
C LEU A 42 13.44 4.38 1.26
N ASP A 43 13.44 3.72 0.10
CA ASP A 43 12.60 2.56 -0.18
C ASP A 43 12.90 1.36 0.74
N LEU A 44 14.14 1.22 1.26
CA LEU A 44 14.45 0.25 2.32
C LEU A 44 13.64 0.49 3.60
N VAL A 45 13.35 1.75 3.89
CA VAL A 45 12.71 2.17 5.14
C VAL A 45 11.18 2.19 5.00
N VAL A 46 10.66 2.37 3.78
CA VAL A 46 9.21 2.44 3.50
C VAL A 46 8.43 1.27 4.09
N PRO A 47 8.84 -0.01 3.93
CA PRO A 47 8.15 -1.14 4.54
C PRO A 47 7.97 -1.00 6.05
N PHE A 48 8.99 -0.55 6.77
CA PHE A 48 8.94 -0.43 8.22
C PHE A 48 8.02 0.72 8.66
N VAL A 49 8.10 1.86 7.97
CA VAL A 49 7.29 3.05 8.28
C VAL A 49 5.81 2.80 8.04
N VAL A 50 5.46 1.94 7.08
CA VAL A 50 4.07 1.51 6.83
C VAL A 50 3.64 0.38 7.77
N LEU A 51 4.45 -0.65 7.95
CA LEU A 51 4.04 -1.88 8.65
C LEU A 51 4.05 -1.77 10.17
N LEU A 52 4.98 -1.04 10.78
CA LEU A 52 5.03 -0.87 12.24
C LEU A 52 3.76 -0.23 12.83
N PRO A 53 3.24 0.90 12.30
CA PRO A 53 1.97 1.45 12.78
C PRO A 53 0.78 0.55 12.44
N ALA A 54 0.82 -0.21 11.34
CA ALA A 54 -0.21 -1.19 11.02
C ALA A 54 -0.24 -2.31 12.07
N LEU A 55 0.92 -2.83 12.48
CA LEU A 55 1.06 -3.77 13.58
C LEU A 55 0.53 -3.17 14.89
N GLY A 56 0.79 -1.88 15.14
CA GLY A 56 0.22 -1.13 16.26
C GLY A 56 -1.31 -1.22 16.32
N THR A 57 -1.98 -1.13 15.16
CA THR A 57 -3.44 -1.30 15.05
C THR A 57 -3.87 -2.71 15.49
N LEU A 58 -3.15 -3.75 15.07
CA LEU A 58 -3.43 -5.14 15.44
C LEU A 58 -3.18 -5.40 16.94
N LEU A 59 -2.09 -4.84 17.49
CA LEU A 59 -1.74 -4.94 18.91
C LEU A 59 -2.79 -4.27 19.80
N GLU A 60 -3.20 -3.04 19.47
CA GLU A 60 -4.31 -2.37 20.14
C GLU A 60 -5.60 -3.17 20.00
N ALA A 61 -5.78 -3.80 18.83
CA ALA A 61 -6.94 -4.61 18.56
C ALA A 61 -6.97 -5.96 19.30
N ARG A 62 -5.84 -6.38 19.89
CA ARG A 62 -5.67 -7.67 20.58
C ARG A 62 -6.17 -8.85 19.74
N VAL A 63 -5.78 -8.87 18.47
CA VAL A 63 -6.23 -9.87 17.51
C VAL A 63 -5.69 -11.28 17.83
N GLY A 64 -6.32 -12.30 17.24
CA GLY A 64 -5.88 -13.69 17.38
C GLY A 64 -4.63 -14.02 16.57
N ARG A 65 -4.04 -15.20 16.85
CA ARG A 65 -2.84 -15.70 16.16
C ARG A 65 -3.00 -15.78 14.64
N ALA A 66 -4.18 -16.17 14.16
CA ALA A 66 -4.46 -16.26 12.73
C ALA A 66 -4.35 -14.89 12.03
N THR A 67 -4.82 -13.82 12.65
CA THR A 67 -4.70 -12.45 12.11
C THR A 67 -3.25 -11.99 12.09
N TYR A 68 -2.46 -12.30 13.12
CA TYR A 68 -1.02 -12.02 13.11
C TYR A 68 -0.29 -12.81 12.02
N LEU A 69 -0.68 -14.06 11.75
CA LEU A 69 -0.10 -14.86 10.67
C LEU A 69 -0.37 -14.22 9.31
N TRP A 70 -1.62 -13.82 9.03
CA TRP A 70 -1.95 -13.14 7.77
C TRP A 70 -1.22 -11.80 7.63
N PHE A 71 -1.11 -11.04 8.73
CA PHE A 71 -0.31 -9.83 8.75
C PHE A 71 1.17 -10.10 8.47
N ALA A 72 1.74 -11.17 9.03
CA ALA A 72 3.13 -11.56 8.79
C ALA A 72 3.36 -11.97 7.32
N VAL A 73 2.44 -12.74 6.73
CA VAL A 73 2.49 -13.09 5.30
C VAL A 73 2.43 -11.85 4.43
N GLY A 74 1.47 -10.96 4.66
CA GLY A 74 1.35 -9.71 3.91
C GLY A 74 2.57 -8.80 4.09
N SER A 75 3.09 -8.70 5.31
CA SER A 75 4.30 -7.93 5.64
C SER A 75 5.53 -8.48 4.93
N TRP A 76 5.69 -9.79 4.89
CA TRP A 76 6.78 -10.45 4.20
C TRP A 76 6.72 -10.16 2.69
N LEU A 77 5.58 -10.42 2.05
CA LEU A 77 5.39 -10.12 0.63
C LEU A 77 5.64 -8.63 0.33
N TYR A 78 5.12 -7.73 1.16
CA TYR A 78 5.30 -6.29 0.98
C TYR A 78 6.78 -5.88 1.07
N ALA A 79 7.48 -6.29 2.12
CA ALA A 79 8.89 -5.95 2.31
C ALA A 79 9.80 -6.61 1.27
N THR A 80 9.56 -7.86 0.90
CA THR A 80 10.34 -8.55 -0.13
C THR A 80 10.10 -7.98 -1.51
N GLY A 81 8.86 -7.64 -1.86
CA GLY A 81 8.57 -6.98 -3.14
C GLY A 81 9.27 -5.61 -3.26
N HIS A 82 9.27 -4.81 -2.18
CA HIS A 82 10.07 -3.58 -2.11
C HIS A 82 11.57 -3.84 -2.27
N GLY A 83 12.11 -4.86 -1.59
CA GLY A 83 13.52 -5.22 -1.72
C GLY A 83 13.92 -5.67 -3.14
N ILE A 84 13.03 -6.40 -3.84
CA ILE A 84 13.23 -6.79 -5.23
C ILE A 84 13.20 -5.56 -6.15
N HIS A 85 12.16 -4.73 -6.02
CA HIS A 85 11.99 -3.48 -6.76
C HIS A 85 13.25 -2.60 -6.64
N LEU A 86 13.66 -2.35 -5.41
CA LEU A 86 14.86 -1.59 -5.09
C LEU A 86 16.12 -2.16 -5.75
N ALA A 87 16.39 -3.45 -5.55
CA ALA A 87 17.59 -4.08 -6.08
C ALA A 87 17.62 -4.02 -7.62
N ALA A 88 16.47 -4.25 -8.26
CA ALA A 88 16.34 -4.20 -9.70
C ALA A 88 16.51 -2.77 -10.25
N ASN A 89 15.96 -1.76 -9.58
CA ASN A 89 16.13 -0.35 -9.94
C ASN A 89 17.61 0.09 -9.81
N SER A 90 18.28 -0.22 -8.70
CA SER A 90 19.72 0.08 -8.54
C SER A 90 20.59 -0.63 -9.59
N ILE A 91 20.27 -1.88 -9.96
CA ILE A 91 20.93 -2.56 -11.08
C ILE A 91 20.63 -1.86 -12.40
N GLY A 92 19.36 -1.51 -12.66
CA GLY A 92 18.92 -0.86 -13.90
C GLY A 92 19.54 0.52 -14.13
N ASN A 93 19.83 1.27 -13.05
CA ASN A 93 20.55 2.54 -13.12
C ASN A 93 22.00 2.39 -13.63
N VAL A 94 22.64 1.23 -13.43
CA VAL A 94 24.02 0.96 -13.84
C VAL A 94 24.09 0.12 -15.12
N ALA A 95 23.18 -0.85 -15.26
CA ALA A 95 23.12 -1.83 -16.33
C ALA A 95 21.66 -2.01 -16.78
N PRO A 96 21.11 -1.06 -17.55
CA PRO A 96 19.73 -1.12 -18.00
C PRO A 96 19.51 -2.30 -18.95
N GLY A 97 18.34 -2.92 -18.85
CA GLY A 97 17.96 -4.03 -19.72
C GLY A 97 16.66 -4.71 -19.28
N GLU A 98 16.17 -5.62 -20.12
CA GLU A 98 14.88 -6.31 -19.92
C GLU A 98 14.82 -7.10 -18.60
N THR A 99 15.94 -7.68 -18.17
CA THR A 99 16.02 -8.39 -16.88
C THR A 99 15.78 -7.45 -15.70
N ALA A 100 16.40 -6.26 -15.70
CA ALA A 100 16.19 -5.28 -14.63
C ALA A 100 14.72 -4.81 -14.64
N HIS A 101 14.17 -4.51 -15.81
CA HIS A 101 12.75 -4.14 -15.98
C HIS A 101 11.80 -5.21 -15.46
N LEU A 102 12.02 -6.49 -15.79
CA LEU A 102 11.18 -7.60 -15.34
C LEU A 102 11.11 -7.70 -13.80
N TRP A 103 12.28 -7.64 -13.15
CA TRP A 103 12.34 -7.76 -11.70
C TRP A 103 11.82 -6.52 -10.99
N ASP A 104 12.01 -5.35 -11.57
CA ASP A 104 11.51 -4.07 -11.06
C ASP A 104 9.98 -3.94 -11.25
N GLU A 105 9.54 -3.87 -12.50
CA GLU A 105 8.20 -3.45 -12.89
C GLU A 105 7.17 -4.58 -12.84
N GLN A 106 7.58 -5.85 -12.90
CA GLN A 106 6.65 -6.97 -12.78
C GLN A 106 6.81 -7.69 -11.46
N VAL A 107 7.93 -8.37 -11.23
CA VAL A 107 8.04 -9.28 -10.07
C VAL A 107 8.01 -8.52 -8.75
N GLY A 108 8.80 -7.45 -8.62
CA GLY A 108 8.82 -6.58 -7.45
C GLY A 108 7.43 -6.00 -7.20
N HIS A 109 6.89 -5.31 -8.20
CA HIS A 109 5.55 -4.70 -8.15
C HIS A 109 4.44 -5.66 -7.75
N TRP A 110 4.28 -6.77 -8.45
CA TRP A 110 3.24 -7.74 -8.16
C TRP A 110 3.36 -8.30 -6.74
N THR A 111 4.59 -8.55 -6.28
CA THR A 111 4.84 -9.10 -4.94
C THR A 111 4.47 -8.10 -3.85
N TRP A 112 4.88 -6.83 -3.98
CA TRP A 112 4.54 -5.84 -2.95
C TRP A 112 3.06 -5.45 -2.98
N TYR A 113 2.43 -5.43 -4.15
CA TYR A 113 0.98 -5.24 -4.28
C TYR A 113 0.17 -6.35 -3.63
N ALA A 114 0.56 -7.61 -3.84
CA ALA A 114 -0.06 -8.74 -3.15
C ALA A 114 0.11 -8.60 -1.63
N GLY A 115 1.30 -8.20 -1.17
CA GLY A 115 1.56 -7.96 0.24
C GLY A 115 0.67 -6.88 0.85
N VAL A 116 0.58 -5.71 0.21
CA VAL A 116 -0.24 -4.61 0.74
C VAL A 116 -1.73 -4.92 0.67
N ALA A 117 -2.20 -5.69 -0.32
CA ALA A 117 -3.57 -6.18 -0.37
C ALA A 117 -3.90 -7.11 0.83
N VAL A 118 -2.99 -8.02 1.17
CA VAL A 118 -3.14 -8.90 2.35
C VAL A 118 -3.12 -8.10 3.65
N VAL A 119 -2.21 -7.12 3.78
CA VAL A 119 -2.15 -6.22 4.95
C VAL A 119 -3.45 -5.41 5.08
N ALA A 120 -3.93 -4.82 3.98
CA ALA A 120 -5.17 -4.04 3.96
C ALA A 120 -6.39 -4.91 4.32
N ALA A 121 -6.50 -6.12 3.77
CA ALA A 121 -7.56 -7.07 4.11
C ALA A 121 -7.52 -7.46 5.60
N THR A 122 -6.32 -7.68 6.14
CA THR A 122 -6.11 -8.00 7.56
C THR A 122 -6.54 -6.84 8.46
N LEU A 123 -6.15 -5.60 8.13
CA LEU A 123 -6.60 -4.40 8.84
C LEU A 123 -8.11 -4.19 8.75
N ALA A 124 -8.68 -4.34 7.55
CA ALA A 124 -10.12 -4.17 7.33
C ALA A 124 -10.94 -5.18 8.15
N SER A 125 -10.55 -6.45 8.14
CA SER A 125 -11.20 -7.49 8.96
C SER A 125 -11.05 -7.23 10.47
N THR A 126 -9.92 -6.68 10.91
CA THR A 126 -9.65 -6.35 12.32
C THR A 126 -10.57 -5.22 12.82
N LEU A 127 -10.97 -4.34 11.91
CA LEU A 127 -11.71 -3.12 12.22
C LEU A 127 -13.19 -3.21 11.82
N VAL A 128 -13.64 -4.32 11.23
CA VAL A 128 -14.95 -4.42 10.61
C VAL A 128 -16.08 -4.12 11.59
N ASP A 129 -16.05 -4.67 12.81
CA ASP A 129 -17.11 -4.48 13.82
C ASP A 129 -17.06 -3.11 14.53
N ARG A 130 -16.25 -2.16 14.02
CA ARG A 130 -16.16 -0.80 14.58
C ARG A 130 -17.27 0.07 13.99
N PRO A 131 -17.80 1.04 14.75
CA PRO A 131 -18.72 2.03 14.20
C PRO A 131 -18.12 2.78 13.01
N VAL A 132 -19.00 3.16 12.09
CA VAL A 132 -18.66 4.05 10.97
C VAL A 132 -17.98 5.32 11.53
N PRO A 133 -16.81 5.72 10.98
CA PRO A 133 -16.11 6.90 11.46
C PRO A 133 -16.93 8.16 11.15
N THR A 134 -17.13 8.98 12.17
CA THR A 134 -17.75 10.31 12.04
C THR A 134 -16.73 11.40 11.70
N ASN A 135 -15.44 11.14 11.87
CA ASN A 135 -14.36 12.07 11.56
C ASN A 135 -14.10 12.14 10.04
N PRO A 136 -14.24 13.30 9.39
CA PRO A 136 -13.96 13.47 7.96
C PRO A 136 -12.55 13.06 7.53
N LEU A 137 -11.56 13.19 8.42
CA LEU A 137 -10.17 12.82 8.14
C LEU A 137 -10.04 11.34 7.74
N ALA A 138 -10.85 10.45 8.34
CA ALA A 138 -10.83 9.02 8.00
C ALA A 138 -11.21 8.78 6.53
N TRP A 139 -12.15 9.55 6.00
CA TRP A 139 -12.60 9.46 4.61
C TRP A 139 -11.58 10.05 3.66
N VAL A 140 -10.98 11.20 4.01
CA VAL A 140 -9.89 11.79 3.22
C VAL A 140 -8.71 10.82 3.10
N LEU A 141 -8.30 10.21 4.20
CA LEU A 141 -7.22 9.22 4.20
C LEU A 141 -7.59 7.96 3.42
N ALA A 142 -8.83 7.48 3.52
CA ALA A 142 -9.30 6.35 2.72
C ALA A 142 -9.24 6.64 1.22
N LEU A 143 -9.69 7.83 0.79
CA LEU A 143 -9.58 8.27 -0.60
C LEU A 143 -8.11 8.38 -1.04
N ALA A 144 -7.24 8.94 -0.19
CA ALA A 144 -5.82 9.11 -0.50
C ALA A 144 -5.08 7.76 -0.65
N VAL A 145 -5.38 6.79 0.23
CA VAL A 145 -4.88 5.41 0.12
C VAL A 145 -5.37 4.77 -1.19
N GLY A 146 -6.65 4.93 -1.52
CA GLY A 146 -7.22 4.42 -2.76
C GLY A 146 -6.57 5.03 -4.01
N ALA A 147 -6.45 6.34 -4.06
CA ALA A 147 -5.79 7.05 -5.17
C ALA A 147 -4.33 6.58 -5.33
N THR A 148 -3.59 6.47 -4.23
CA THR A 148 -2.20 5.99 -4.21
C THR A 148 -2.09 4.57 -4.75
N TRP A 149 -2.99 3.67 -4.33
CA TRP A 149 -3.07 2.32 -4.89
C TRP A 149 -3.25 2.35 -6.41
N GLY A 150 -4.20 3.16 -6.89
CA GLY A 150 -4.57 3.22 -8.30
C GLY A 150 -3.47 3.78 -9.19
N THR A 151 -2.86 4.89 -8.80
CA THR A 151 -1.77 5.51 -9.58
C THR A 151 -0.56 4.60 -9.66
N ASN A 152 -0.16 3.99 -8.54
CA ASN A 152 1.00 3.09 -8.51
C ASN A 152 0.73 1.76 -9.23
N ALA A 153 -0.53 1.30 -9.33
CA ALA A 153 -0.84 0.02 -9.97
C ALA A 153 -0.66 0.08 -11.49
N THR A 154 -0.87 1.27 -12.07
CA THR A 154 -0.53 1.51 -13.47
C THR A 154 0.97 1.63 -13.68
N GLY A 155 1.69 2.19 -12.69
CA GLY A 155 3.16 2.27 -12.58
C GLY A 155 3.84 1.01 -13.08
N GLY A 156 3.76 -0.06 -12.28
CA GLY A 156 4.44 -1.33 -12.55
C GLY A 156 3.54 -2.44 -13.05
N GLU A 157 2.95 -2.23 -14.23
CA GLU A 157 2.26 -3.26 -15.03
C GLU A 157 1.20 -4.11 -14.27
N PHE A 158 0.73 -3.61 -13.12
CA PHE A 158 -0.24 -4.27 -12.23
C PHE A 158 -1.65 -3.70 -12.44
N THR A 159 -1.91 -3.11 -13.60
CA THR A 159 -3.12 -2.32 -13.89
C THR A 159 -4.39 -3.14 -13.68
N TRP A 160 -4.49 -4.32 -14.32
CA TRP A 160 -5.70 -5.14 -14.27
C TRP A 160 -5.91 -5.85 -12.93
N PRO A 161 -4.89 -6.52 -12.35
CA PRO A 161 -5.03 -7.05 -10.99
C PRO A 161 -5.31 -5.96 -9.96
N GLY A 162 -4.68 -4.79 -10.10
CA GLY A 162 -4.90 -3.61 -9.27
C GLY A 162 -6.34 -3.11 -9.32
N LEU A 163 -6.91 -3.03 -10.52
CA LEU A 163 -8.33 -2.69 -10.72
C LEU A 163 -9.26 -3.73 -10.09
N ALA A 164 -8.98 -5.01 -10.31
CA ALA A 164 -9.80 -6.10 -9.76
C ALA A 164 -9.85 -6.06 -8.23
N LEU A 165 -8.71 -5.84 -7.57
CA LEU A 165 -8.64 -5.72 -6.11
C LEU A 165 -9.34 -4.46 -5.60
N ALA A 166 -9.28 -3.34 -6.34
CA ALA A 166 -10.06 -2.14 -6.00
C ALA A 166 -11.58 -2.42 -6.07
N VAL A 167 -12.05 -3.16 -7.07
CA VAL A 167 -13.45 -3.61 -7.18
C VAL A 167 -13.83 -4.55 -6.03
N VAL A 168 -12.95 -5.49 -5.65
CA VAL A 168 -13.16 -6.36 -4.48
C VAL A 168 -13.28 -5.53 -3.19
N ALA A 169 -12.47 -4.48 -3.02
CA ALA A 169 -12.57 -3.58 -1.88
C ALA A 169 -13.93 -2.85 -1.83
N ILE A 170 -14.43 -2.36 -2.98
CA ILE A 170 -15.78 -1.78 -3.08
C ILE A 170 -16.83 -2.80 -2.66
N TRP A 171 -16.80 -3.99 -3.26
CA TRP A 171 -17.77 -5.06 -2.98
C TRP A 171 -17.80 -5.42 -1.50
N TRP A 172 -16.63 -5.63 -0.89
CA TRP A 172 -16.52 -5.95 0.52
C TRP A 172 -16.98 -4.80 1.41
N GLY A 173 -16.64 -3.55 1.06
CA GLY A 173 -17.08 -2.36 1.79
C GLY A 173 -18.59 -2.15 1.76
N VAL A 174 -19.25 -2.45 0.62
CA VAL A 174 -20.72 -2.42 0.51
C VAL A 174 -21.37 -3.50 1.38
N ARG A 175 -20.78 -4.70 1.45
CA ARG A 175 -21.24 -5.78 2.35
C ARG A 175 -21.19 -5.38 3.83
N HIS A 176 -20.23 -4.53 4.22
CA HIS A 176 -19.99 -4.07 5.59
C HIS A 176 -20.28 -2.57 5.77
N ARG A 177 -21.24 -2.04 5.00
CA ARG A 177 -21.54 -0.59 4.94
C ARG A 177 -22.09 0.01 6.23
N ARG A 178 -22.58 -0.83 7.16
CA ARG A 178 -23.12 -0.39 8.46
C ARG A 178 -22.03 -0.17 9.49
N ASP A 179 -20.82 -0.60 9.17
CA ASP A 179 -19.68 -0.59 10.07
C ASP A 179 -18.49 0.10 9.38
N ARG A 180 -17.34 0.14 10.04
CA ARG A 180 -16.13 0.81 9.54
C ARG A 180 -15.60 0.20 8.23
N GLY A 181 -16.07 -1.00 7.86
CA GLY A 181 -15.78 -1.59 6.57
C GLY A 181 -16.21 -0.74 5.37
N VAL A 182 -17.16 0.18 5.54
CA VAL A 182 -17.58 1.15 4.51
C VAL A 182 -16.42 1.99 3.94
N LEU A 183 -15.33 2.19 4.71
CA LEU A 183 -14.16 2.90 4.22
C LEU A 183 -13.53 2.24 2.98
N LEU A 184 -13.65 0.92 2.83
CA LEU A 184 -13.15 0.23 1.64
C LEU A 184 -13.95 0.56 0.37
N VAL A 185 -15.16 1.09 0.48
CA VAL A 185 -15.86 1.69 -0.67
C VAL A 185 -15.11 2.93 -1.15
N ALA A 186 -14.69 3.81 -0.24
CA ALA A 186 -13.93 5.01 -0.59
C ALA A 186 -12.55 4.66 -1.14
N VAL A 187 -11.82 3.74 -0.49
CA VAL A 187 -10.52 3.23 -0.98
C VAL A 187 -10.68 2.64 -2.37
N GLY A 188 -11.62 1.71 -2.55
CA GLY A 188 -11.80 1.02 -3.83
C GLY A 188 -12.29 1.96 -4.94
N ALA A 189 -13.21 2.88 -4.66
CA ALA A 189 -13.69 3.85 -5.65
C ALA A 189 -12.56 4.79 -6.10
N ALA A 190 -11.78 5.35 -5.17
CA ALA A 190 -10.62 6.16 -5.51
C ALA A 190 -9.54 5.36 -6.25
N GLY A 191 -9.36 4.08 -5.91
CA GLY A 191 -8.46 3.17 -6.61
C GLY A 191 -8.89 2.92 -8.05
N VAL A 192 -10.18 2.65 -8.31
CA VAL A 192 -10.72 2.51 -9.67
C VAL A 192 -10.49 3.79 -10.47
N VAL A 193 -10.82 4.95 -9.90
CA VAL A 193 -10.60 6.25 -10.56
C VAL A 193 -9.12 6.45 -10.87
N GLY A 194 -8.23 6.17 -9.91
CA GLY A 194 -6.78 6.28 -10.10
C GLY A 194 -6.28 5.39 -11.24
N VAL A 195 -6.69 4.12 -11.27
CA VAL A 195 -6.30 3.20 -12.36
C VAL A 195 -6.80 3.70 -13.71
N VAL A 196 -8.09 4.06 -13.82
CA VAL A 196 -8.68 4.52 -15.09
C VAL A 196 -8.03 5.82 -15.57
N ALA A 197 -7.84 6.79 -14.68
CA ALA A 197 -7.21 8.07 -15.02
C ALA A 197 -5.77 7.87 -15.48
N SER A 198 -4.99 7.07 -14.77
CA SER A 198 -3.60 6.81 -15.15
C SER A 198 -3.46 5.98 -16.43
N ALA A 199 -4.41 5.10 -16.74
CA ALA A 199 -4.43 4.34 -17.99
C ALA A 199 -4.78 5.19 -19.22
N VAL A 200 -5.52 6.30 -19.05
CA VAL A 200 -5.90 7.21 -20.16
C VAL A 200 -4.78 8.19 -20.52
N VAL A 201 -3.87 8.48 -19.58
CA VAL A 201 -2.78 9.46 -19.76
C VAL A 201 -1.51 8.85 -20.37
N ARG A 202 -1.40 7.51 -20.41
CA ARG A 202 -0.31 6.78 -21.06
C ARG A 202 -0.59 6.57 -22.54
#